data_AF-A0A2V6DHP3-F1
#
_entry.id   AF-A0A2V6DHP3-F1
#
_cell.length_a   1.000
_cell.length_b   1.000
_cell.length_c   1.000
_cell.angle_alpha   90.00
_cell.angle_beta   90.00
_cell.angle_gamma   90.00
#
_symmetry.space_group_name_H-M   'P 1'
#
loop_
_entity.id
_entity.type
_entity.pdbx_description
1 polymer ?
#
loop_
_entity_poly.entity_id
_entity_poly.type
_entity_poly.pdbx_seq_one_letter_code
_entity_poly.pdbx_strand_id
1 'polypeptide(L)'
;MLDRLIAKELQAHFPCGTIGQRIIVLEQTGSTNDAILQVATANSKEGLVLFAEHQTAGRGQRGNRWESAAGKGLWFSILLRPKIQINDSGRLTIWAIEAISDVIRTEFSLEPTIKLPNDVQLYGRKVAGVLVEMRAQEKAPHLAIVGIGINVNQSLEDFPLELQDRAISLAMALHRPVDRQQFAVVVLQNLDRTYHARFAPKR
;
A
#
# COMPACT_ATOMS: atom_id res chain seq x y z
N MET A 1 -24.07 4.10 -2.91
CA MET A 1 -23.29 2.85 -2.82
C MET A 1 -22.41 2.98 -1.60
N LEU A 2 -22.35 1.98 -0.71
CA LEU A 2 -21.43 2.01 0.42
C LEU A 2 -20.01 2.05 -0.14
N ASP A 3 -19.22 3.07 0.20
CA ASP A 3 -17.81 3.18 -0.15
C ASP A 3 -17.03 2.11 0.61
N ARG A 4 -17.09 0.85 0.14
CA ARG A 4 -16.42 -0.33 0.69
C ARG A 4 -15.67 -1.06 -0.42
N LEU A 5 -14.49 -1.56 -0.11
CA LEU A 5 -13.69 -2.39 -0.99
C LEU A 5 -14.28 -3.80 -1.05
N ILE A 6 -14.53 -4.29 -2.26
CA ILE A 6 -15.09 -5.62 -2.49
C ILE A 6 -13.99 -6.53 -3.06
N ALA A 7 -13.49 -7.46 -2.23
CA ALA A 7 -12.35 -8.31 -2.56
C ALA A 7 -12.50 -9.07 -3.90
N LYS A 8 -13.70 -9.62 -4.16
CA LYS A 8 -13.97 -10.38 -5.40
C LYS A 8 -13.92 -9.49 -6.65
N GLU A 9 -14.43 -8.27 -6.56
CA GLU A 9 -14.44 -7.32 -7.67
C GLU A 9 -13.02 -6.83 -7.94
N LEU A 10 -12.26 -6.47 -6.90
CA LEU A 10 -10.84 -6.15 -7.02
C LEU A 10 -10.07 -7.30 -7.69
N GLN A 11 -10.22 -8.53 -7.20
CA GLN A 11 -9.46 -9.68 -7.69
C GLN A 11 -9.77 -10.01 -9.16
N ALA A 12 -10.97 -9.71 -9.66
CA ALA A 12 -11.35 -9.94 -11.05
C ALA A 12 -10.49 -9.16 -12.06
N HIS A 13 -9.81 -8.08 -11.63
CA HIS A 13 -8.91 -7.30 -12.47
C HIS A 13 -7.49 -7.90 -12.61
N PHE A 14 -7.18 -9.00 -11.91
CA PHE A 14 -5.83 -9.59 -11.85
C PHE A 14 -5.79 -11.07 -12.28
N PRO A 15 -6.32 -11.44 -13.47
CA PRO A 15 -6.34 -12.84 -13.91
C PRO A 15 -4.94 -13.41 -14.19
N CYS A 16 -3.95 -12.56 -14.50
CA CYS A 16 -2.60 -12.98 -14.88
C CYS A 16 -1.46 -12.21 -14.17
N GLY A 17 -1.79 -11.30 -13.24
CA GLY A 17 -0.77 -10.57 -12.46
C GLY A 17 -0.17 -11.45 -11.36
N THR A 18 0.95 -11.05 -10.77
CA THR A 18 1.46 -11.66 -9.53
C THR A 18 0.77 -11.03 -8.33
N ILE A 19 0.85 -9.71 -8.19
CA ILE A 19 0.16 -8.94 -7.15
C ILE A 19 -1.33 -8.92 -7.46
N GLY A 20 -2.16 -9.29 -6.48
CA GLY A 20 -3.61 -9.29 -6.62
C GLY A 20 -4.22 -10.64 -7.01
N GLN A 21 -3.42 -11.71 -7.21
CA GLN A 21 -3.98 -13.07 -7.46
C GLN A 21 -4.90 -13.56 -6.35
N ARG A 22 -4.64 -13.12 -5.13
CA ARG A 22 -5.51 -13.33 -3.98
C ARG A 22 -5.66 -12.01 -3.25
N ILE A 23 -6.91 -11.58 -3.08
CA ILE A 23 -7.23 -10.36 -2.34
C ILE A 23 -8.13 -10.70 -1.14
N ILE A 24 -7.76 -10.20 0.03
CA ILE A 24 -8.55 -10.26 1.25
C ILE A 24 -8.88 -8.83 1.65
N VAL A 25 -10.13 -8.55 2.00
CA VAL A 25 -10.54 -7.27 2.60
C VAL A 25 -11.10 -7.58 3.98
N LEU A 26 -10.47 -7.05 5.03
CA LEU A 26 -10.95 -7.13 6.40
C LEU A 26 -11.74 -5.85 6.73
N GLU A 27 -12.78 -5.96 7.55
CA GLU A 27 -13.43 -4.75 8.09
C GLU A 27 -12.49 -4.00 9.04
N GLN A 28 -11.74 -4.74 9.86
CA GLN A 28 -10.81 -4.15 10.80
C GLN A 28 -9.65 -5.11 11.11
N THR A 29 -8.47 -4.54 11.38
CA THR A 29 -7.32 -5.26 11.95
C THR A 29 -6.47 -4.33 12.82
N GLY A 30 -5.51 -4.87 13.56
CA GLY A 30 -4.46 -4.07 14.22
C GLY A 30 -3.57 -3.40 13.16
N SER A 31 -2.91 -4.20 12.33
CA SER A 31 -2.10 -3.77 11.20
C SER A 31 -2.24 -4.79 10.06
N THR A 32 -2.31 -4.33 8.82
CA THR A 32 -2.34 -5.19 7.63
C THR A 32 -1.04 -5.98 7.46
N ASN A 33 0.12 -5.44 7.89
CA ASN A 33 1.39 -6.17 7.88
C ASN A 33 1.31 -7.42 8.79
N ASP A 34 0.76 -7.28 9.99
CA ASP A 34 0.57 -8.39 10.92
C ASP A 34 -0.47 -9.38 10.41
N ALA A 35 -1.57 -8.87 9.86
CA ALA A 35 -2.63 -9.72 9.33
C ALA A 35 -2.12 -10.63 8.22
N ILE A 36 -1.22 -10.13 7.34
CA ILE A 36 -0.56 -10.97 6.35
C ILE A 36 0.26 -12.08 7.01
N LEU A 37 1.02 -11.79 8.07
CA LEU A 37 1.82 -12.80 8.77
C LEU A 37 0.98 -13.89 9.42
N GLN A 38 -0.23 -13.57 9.86
CA GLN A 38 -1.14 -14.53 10.46
C GLN A 38 -1.70 -15.53 9.43
N VAL A 39 -1.87 -15.10 8.17
CA VAL A 39 -2.43 -15.95 7.11
C VAL A 39 -1.36 -16.54 6.18
N ALA A 40 -0.16 -15.96 6.15
CA ALA A 40 0.93 -16.41 5.32
C ALA A 40 1.73 -17.51 6.03
N THR A 41 1.95 -18.60 5.30
CA THR A 41 2.84 -19.70 5.67
C THR A 41 4.17 -19.62 4.91
N ALA A 42 5.16 -20.41 5.31
CA ALA A 42 6.43 -20.54 4.59
C ALA A 42 6.25 -20.89 3.10
N ASN A 43 5.16 -21.56 2.73
CA ASN A 43 4.84 -21.97 1.35
C ASN A 43 3.83 -21.05 0.65
N SER A 44 3.36 -19.99 1.31
CA SER A 44 2.43 -19.05 0.67
C SER A 44 3.09 -18.39 -0.53
N LYS A 45 2.40 -18.45 -1.67
CA LYS A 45 2.83 -17.77 -2.90
C LYS A 45 2.86 -16.26 -2.67
N GLU A 46 3.78 -15.58 -3.35
CA GLU A 46 3.73 -14.12 -3.41
C GLU A 46 2.47 -13.65 -4.14
N GLY A 47 2.13 -12.37 -3.93
CA GLY A 47 1.01 -11.73 -4.61
C GLY A 47 -0.27 -11.60 -3.78
N LEU A 48 -0.32 -12.17 -2.57
CA LEU A 48 -1.42 -11.92 -1.62
C LEU A 48 -1.46 -10.43 -1.27
N VAL A 49 -2.61 -9.81 -1.49
CA VAL A 49 -2.92 -8.46 -1.03
C VAL A 49 -3.97 -8.55 0.08
N LEU A 50 -3.71 -7.89 1.20
CA LEU A 50 -4.65 -7.81 2.30
C LEU A 50 -4.95 -6.34 2.58
N PHE A 51 -6.18 -5.93 2.33
CA PHE A 51 -6.74 -4.65 2.72
C PHE A 51 -7.42 -4.73 4.09
N ALA A 52 -7.49 -3.59 4.77
CA ALA A 52 -8.41 -3.37 5.87
C ALA A 52 -9.17 -2.06 5.66
N GLU A 53 -10.47 -2.03 5.97
CA GLU A 53 -11.23 -0.77 5.96
C GLU A 53 -10.80 0.15 7.11
N HIS A 54 -10.33 -0.42 8.22
CA HIS A 54 -9.82 0.30 9.39
C HIS A 54 -8.63 -0.45 10.03
N GLN A 55 -7.60 0.29 10.45
CA GLN A 55 -6.52 -0.25 11.28
C GLN A 55 -6.51 0.43 12.65
N THR A 56 -6.63 -0.34 13.73
CA THR A 56 -6.62 0.21 15.10
C THR A 56 -5.20 0.53 15.60
N ALA A 57 -4.20 -0.17 15.07
CA ALA A 57 -2.78 -0.06 15.45
C ALA A 57 -1.88 -0.02 14.20
N GLY A 58 -2.28 0.77 13.20
CA GLY A 58 -1.52 0.96 11.96
C GLY A 58 -0.08 1.39 12.27
N ARG A 59 0.89 0.82 11.55
CA ARG A 59 2.32 1.06 11.78
C ARG A 59 2.96 1.86 10.67
N GLY A 60 3.84 2.77 11.07
CA GLY A 60 4.83 3.43 10.23
C GLY A 60 6.24 2.97 10.58
N GLN A 61 7.23 3.57 9.91
CA GLN A 61 8.63 3.32 10.20
C GLN A 61 9.04 3.87 11.57
N ARG A 62 10.10 3.29 12.15
CA ARG A 62 10.74 3.77 13.41
C ARG A 62 9.76 3.87 14.59
N GLY A 63 8.77 2.98 14.64
CA GLY A 63 7.78 2.93 15.71
C GLY A 63 6.66 3.97 15.62
N ASN A 64 6.62 4.78 14.55
CA ASN A 64 5.52 5.72 14.35
C ASN A 64 4.19 4.99 14.10
N ARG A 65 3.08 5.63 14.46
CA ARG A 65 1.73 5.15 14.14
C ARG A 65 1.27 5.66 12.78
N TRP A 66 0.46 4.85 12.09
CA TRP A 66 -0.26 5.26 10.89
C TRP A 66 -1.76 5.38 11.20
N GLU A 67 -2.29 6.60 11.08
CA GLU A 67 -3.72 6.87 11.30
C GLU A 67 -4.55 6.43 10.10
N SER A 68 -5.53 5.56 10.36
CA SER A 68 -6.22 4.79 9.32
C SER A 68 -7.73 4.97 9.38
N ALA A 69 -8.24 6.20 9.24
CA ALA A 69 -9.68 6.48 9.34
C ALA A 69 -10.54 5.51 8.50
N ALA A 70 -11.58 4.97 9.13
CA ALA A 70 -12.39 3.87 8.58
C ALA A 70 -13.05 4.28 7.26
N GLY A 71 -12.86 3.48 6.20
CA GLY A 71 -13.47 3.73 4.89
C GLY A 71 -12.95 4.97 4.15
N LYS A 72 -11.89 5.64 4.65
CA LYS A 72 -11.38 6.88 4.05
C LYS A 72 -10.13 6.68 3.21
N GLY A 73 -9.32 5.65 3.47
CA GLY A 73 -8.07 5.44 2.74
C GLY A 73 -7.95 4.05 2.13
N LEU A 74 -6.77 3.79 1.58
CA LEU A 74 -6.33 2.45 1.22
C LEU A 74 -5.25 2.01 2.21
N TRP A 75 -5.61 1.05 3.05
CA TRP A 75 -4.73 0.45 4.05
C TRP A 75 -4.50 -0.99 3.64
N PHE A 76 -3.32 -1.31 3.11
CA PHE A 76 -3.08 -2.65 2.62
C PHE A 76 -1.62 -3.07 2.75
N SER A 77 -1.44 -4.38 2.69
CA SER A 77 -0.12 -4.99 2.61
C SER A 77 -0.06 -5.96 1.45
N ILE A 78 1.15 -6.16 0.92
CA ILE A 78 1.42 -7.13 -0.12
C ILE A 78 2.49 -8.11 0.37
N LEU A 79 2.20 -9.41 0.24
CA LEU A 79 3.18 -10.47 0.45
C LEU A 79 4.00 -10.69 -0.82
N LEU A 80 5.30 -10.48 -0.77
CA LEU A 80 6.24 -10.65 -1.88
C LEU A 80 7.37 -11.62 -1.53
N ARG A 81 8.01 -12.17 -2.58
CA ARG A 81 9.20 -13.04 -2.45
C ARG A 81 10.32 -12.61 -3.40
N PRO A 82 10.82 -11.37 -3.26
CA PRO A 82 11.81 -10.83 -4.18
C PRO A 82 13.16 -11.53 -4.01
N LYS A 83 13.87 -11.71 -5.13
CA LYS A 83 15.24 -12.26 -5.14
C LYS A 83 16.28 -11.16 -4.80
N ILE A 84 16.16 -10.58 -3.61
CA ILE A 84 17.08 -9.56 -3.08
C ILE A 84 17.57 -9.96 -1.68
N GLN A 85 18.70 -9.39 -1.26
CA GLN A 85 19.19 -9.59 0.11
C GLN A 85 18.31 -8.82 1.11
N ILE A 86 18.25 -9.27 2.36
CA ILE A 86 17.45 -8.61 3.41
C ILE A 86 17.89 -7.16 3.63
N ASN A 87 19.20 -6.93 3.57
CA ASN A 87 19.80 -5.59 3.72
C ASN A 87 19.41 -4.65 2.57
N ASP A 88 18.87 -5.17 1.47
CA ASP A 88 18.41 -4.40 0.32
C ASP A 88 16.91 -4.08 0.37
N SER A 89 16.23 -4.32 1.50
CA SER A 89 14.79 -4.03 1.68
C SER A 89 14.38 -2.61 1.28
N GLY A 90 15.29 -1.63 1.41
CA GLY A 90 15.08 -0.25 0.94
C GLY A 90 14.73 -0.14 -0.55
N ARG A 91 15.17 -1.07 -1.39
CA ARG A 91 14.82 -1.13 -2.81
C ARG A 91 13.31 -1.34 -3.03
N LEU A 92 12.66 -2.12 -2.17
CA LEU A 92 11.20 -2.31 -2.23
C LEU A 92 10.48 -1.05 -1.76
N THR A 93 10.99 -0.36 -0.74
CA THR A 93 10.41 0.91 -0.29
C THR A 93 10.44 1.95 -1.40
N ILE A 94 11.59 2.13 -2.05
CA ILE A 94 11.77 3.07 -3.17
C ILE A 94 10.87 2.69 -4.35
N TRP A 95 10.80 1.41 -4.70
CA TRP A 95 9.89 0.94 -5.74
C TRP A 95 8.42 1.28 -5.46
N ALA A 96 7.94 1.02 -4.24
CA ALA A 96 6.55 1.25 -3.90
C ALA A 96 6.19 2.74 -3.89
N ILE A 97 7.03 3.62 -3.34
CA ILE A 97 6.76 5.07 -3.34
C ILE A 97 6.81 5.67 -4.76
N GLU A 98 7.70 5.19 -5.63
CA GLU A 98 7.74 5.60 -7.03
C GLU A 98 6.49 5.12 -7.77
N ALA A 99 6.10 3.85 -7.61
CA ALA A 99 4.92 3.29 -8.26
C ALA A 99 3.62 4.01 -7.82
N ILE A 100 3.50 4.38 -6.54
CA ILE A 100 2.36 5.16 -6.04
C ILE A 100 2.39 6.58 -6.60
N SER A 101 3.57 7.21 -6.62
CA SER A 101 3.74 8.57 -7.18
C SER A 101 3.37 8.62 -8.66
N ASP A 102 3.76 7.60 -9.44
CA ASP A 102 3.41 7.50 -10.85
C ASP A 102 1.90 7.44 -11.05
N VAL A 103 1.19 6.61 -10.28
CA VAL A 103 -0.27 6.48 -10.39
C VAL A 103 -0.97 7.78 -9.99
N ILE A 104 -0.56 8.42 -8.90
CA ILE A 104 -1.14 9.70 -8.47
C ILE A 104 -0.95 10.76 -9.57
N ARG A 105 0.22 10.78 -10.21
CA ARG A 105 0.51 11.69 -11.31
C ARG A 105 -0.35 11.42 -12.54
N THR A 106 -0.43 10.16 -12.98
CA THR A 106 -1.13 9.81 -14.23
C THR A 106 -2.65 9.87 -14.10
N GLU A 107 -3.20 9.41 -12.99
CA GLU A 107 -4.66 9.33 -12.80
C GLU A 107 -5.28 10.68 -12.44
N PHE A 108 -4.52 11.56 -11.77
CA PHE A 108 -5.08 12.78 -11.20
C PHE A 108 -4.39 14.07 -11.68
N SER A 109 -3.37 13.97 -12.53
CA SER A 109 -2.58 15.13 -12.99
C SER A 109 -2.02 15.97 -11.83
N LEU A 110 -1.71 15.30 -10.71
CA LEU A 110 -1.07 15.90 -9.55
C LEU A 110 0.44 15.73 -9.64
N GLU A 111 1.18 16.57 -8.92
CA GLU A 111 2.64 16.55 -8.90
C GLU A 111 3.16 16.02 -7.55
N PRO A 112 3.16 14.69 -7.32
CA PRO A 112 3.68 14.12 -6.08
C PRO A 112 5.19 14.27 -6.02
N THR A 113 5.70 14.52 -4.81
CA THR A 113 7.12 14.51 -4.48
C THR A 113 7.43 13.37 -3.51
N ILE A 114 8.62 12.81 -3.62
CA ILE A 114 9.08 11.74 -2.73
C ILE A 114 9.92 12.37 -1.61
N LYS A 115 9.48 12.17 -0.37
CA LYS A 115 10.28 12.47 0.81
C LYS A 115 10.87 11.15 1.32
N LEU A 116 12.16 10.96 1.09
CA LEU A 116 12.86 9.74 1.49
C LEU A 116 12.80 9.53 3.02
N PRO A 117 12.80 8.27 3.47
CA PRO A 117 12.95 7.06 2.67
C PRO A 117 11.64 6.47 2.11
N ASN A 118 10.47 6.94 2.54
CA ASN A 118 9.24 6.15 2.41
C ASN A 118 7.93 6.93 2.27
N ASP A 119 7.99 8.25 2.09
CA ASP A 119 6.81 9.10 2.06
C ASP A 119 6.57 9.65 0.64
N VAL A 120 5.31 9.66 0.23
CA VAL A 120 4.83 10.41 -0.94
C VAL A 120 4.07 11.62 -0.43
N GLN A 121 4.35 12.80 -1.00
CA GLN A 121 3.79 14.06 -0.59
C GLN A 121 3.10 14.80 -1.74
N LEU A 122 2.07 15.56 -1.40
CA LEU A 122 1.43 16.57 -2.25
C LEU A 122 1.48 17.91 -1.50
N TYR A 123 1.96 18.95 -2.17
CA TYR A 123 2.10 20.30 -1.57
C TYR A 123 2.86 20.28 -0.24
N GLY A 124 3.92 19.46 -0.14
CA GLY A 124 4.74 19.29 1.08
C GLY A 124 4.09 18.48 2.21
N ARG A 125 2.84 18.02 2.04
CA ARG A 125 2.09 17.22 3.02
C ARG A 125 2.00 15.76 2.57
N LYS A 126 2.06 14.84 3.51
CA LYS A 126 2.09 13.39 3.28
C LYS A 126 0.73 12.86 2.83
N VAL A 127 0.72 12.21 1.67
CA VAL A 127 -0.46 11.52 1.10
C VAL A 127 -0.34 10.01 1.18
N ALA A 128 0.89 9.47 1.11
CA ALA A 128 1.12 8.03 1.25
C ALA A 128 2.39 7.73 2.02
N GLY A 129 2.47 6.52 2.57
CA GLY A 129 3.66 6.00 3.23
C GLY A 129 3.80 4.50 3.04
N VAL A 130 5.06 4.05 3.02
CA VAL A 130 5.41 2.64 2.84
C VAL A 130 6.18 2.11 4.06
N LEU A 131 5.87 0.89 4.47
CA LEU A 131 6.58 0.13 5.49
C LEU A 131 6.92 -1.26 4.94
N VAL A 132 8.20 -1.53 4.72
CA VAL A 132 8.68 -2.85 4.29
C VAL A 132 9.24 -3.61 5.48
N GLU A 133 8.75 -4.83 5.68
CA GLU A 133 9.29 -5.78 6.65
C GLU A 133 9.76 -7.04 5.93
N MET A 134 11.06 -7.35 6.01
CA MET A 134 11.62 -8.58 5.44
C MET A 134 11.94 -9.61 6.51
N ARG A 135 11.72 -10.89 6.21
CA ARG A 135 12.03 -12.03 7.06
C ARG A 135 12.90 -13.03 6.31
N ALA A 136 14.02 -13.39 6.92
CA ALA A 136 14.87 -14.48 6.45
C ALA A 136 14.08 -15.80 6.48
N GLN A 137 14.35 -16.67 5.50
CA GLN A 137 13.88 -18.04 5.50
C GLN A 137 15.07 -18.92 5.13
N GLU A 138 15.32 -19.98 5.91
CA GLU A 138 16.50 -20.84 5.73
C GLU A 138 16.42 -21.72 4.47
N LYS A 139 15.20 -22.16 4.11
CA LYS A 139 14.96 -23.12 3.02
C LYS A 139 14.03 -22.60 1.92
N ALA A 140 13.80 -21.28 1.88
CA ALA A 140 12.89 -20.65 0.93
C ALA A 140 13.31 -19.19 0.64
N PRO A 141 12.83 -18.57 -0.46
CA PRO A 141 13.06 -17.16 -0.71
C PRO A 141 12.59 -16.30 0.45
N HIS A 142 13.33 -15.23 0.75
CA HIS A 142 12.96 -14.28 1.79
C HIS A 142 11.55 -13.74 1.58
N LEU A 143 10.85 -13.57 2.69
CA LEU A 143 9.50 -13.06 2.71
C LEU A 143 9.57 -11.55 2.91
N ALA A 144 8.93 -10.79 2.04
CA ALA A 144 8.80 -9.35 2.19
C ALA A 144 7.32 -8.99 2.33
N ILE A 145 7.01 -8.13 3.28
CA ILE A 145 5.68 -7.55 3.46
C ILE A 145 5.80 -6.08 3.20
N VAL A 146 5.10 -5.61 2.17
CA VAL A 146 5.10 -4.20 1.77
C VAL A 146 3.76 -3.61 2.19
N GLY A 147 3.77 -2.95 3.36
CA GLY A 147 2.65 -2.19 3.88
C GLY A 147 2.57 -0.83 3.21
N ILE A 148 1.39 -0.46 2.73
CA ILE A 148 1.10 0.77 2.01
C ILE A 148 -0.14 1.41 2.64
N GLY A 149 0.02 2.66 3.08
CA GLY A 149 -1.09 3.51 3.48
C GLY A 149 -1.22 4.69 2.53
N ILE A 150 -2.43 4.92 1.99
CA ILE A 150 -2.73 6.07 1.12
C ILE A 150 -3.96 6.80 1.66
N ASN A 151 -3.83 8.09 1.90
CA ASN A 151 -4.92 8.97 2.27
C ASN A 151 -5.75 9.32 1.02
N VAL A 152 -6.99 8.85 0.95
CA VAL A 152 -7.82 8.99 -0.25
C VAL A 152 -8.92 10.03 -0.06
N ASN A 153 -9.88 9.78 0.85
CA ASN A 153 -11.10 10.55 1.04
C ASN A 153 -11.20 11.23 2.43
N GLN A 154 -10.13 11.28 3.21
CA GLN A 154 -10.13 12.01 4.48
C GLN A 154 -10.42 13.50 4.26
N SER A 155 -11.25 14.09 5.12
CA SER A 155 -11.30 15.53 5.35
C SER A 155 -10.25 15.94 6.38
N LEU A 156 -10.11 17.23 6.65
CA LEU A 156 -9.16 17.73 7.65
C LEU A 156 -9.47 17.19 9.07
N GLU A 157 -10.76 17.04 9.39
CA GLU A 157 -11.22 16.60 10.72
C GLU A 157 -10.99 15.10 10.96
N ASP A 158 -10.78 14.32 9.88
CA ASP A 158 -10.44 12.90 9.97
C ASP A 158 -8.97 12.69 10.42
N PHE A 159 -8.15 13.75 10.44
CA PHE A 159 -6.78 13.71 10.94
C PHE A 159 -6.69 14.28 12.38
N PRO A 160 -5.90 13.64 13.27
CA PRO A 160 -5.52 14.25 14.54
C PRO A 160 -4.90 15.62 14.34
N LEU A 161 -5.11 16.53 15.29
CA LEU A 161 -4.68 17.94 15.20
C LEU A 161 -3.20 18.07 14.85
N GLU A 162 -2.34 17.23 15.44
CA GLU A 162 -0.90 17.22 15.21
C GLU A 162 -0.48 16.79 13.78
N LEU A 163 -1.40 16.17 13.02
CA LEU A 163 -1.16 15.73 11.64
C LEU A 163 -1.80 16.66 10.60
N GLN A 164 -2.72 17.55 10.97
CA GLN A 164 -3.48 18.37 10.02
C GLN A 164 -2.61 19.24 9.10
N ASP A 165 -1.49 19.76 9.60
CA ASP A 165 -0.53 20.54 8.80
C ASP A 165 0.43 19.70 7.95
N ARG A 166 0.49 18.39 8.21
CA ARG A 166 1.50 17.48 7.64
C ARG A 166 0.90 16.38 6.79
N ALA A 167 -0.40 16.13 6.87
CA ALA A 167 -1.12 15.13 6.10
C ALA A 167 -2.07 15.78 5.10
N ILE A 168 -2.30 15.09 4.00
CA ILE A 168 -3.26 15.46 2.98
C ILE A 168 -3.85 14.19 2.36
N SER A 169 -5.11 14.25 1.93
CA SER A 169 -5.74 13.19 1.13
C SER A 169 -5.83 13.59 -0.34
N LEU A 170 -6.03 12.60 -1.21
CA LEU A 170 -6.31 12.86 -2.62
C LEU A 170 -7.56 13.73 -2.80
N ALA A 171 -8.61 13.50 -2.01
CA ALA A 171 -9.84 14.27 -2.08
C ALA A 171 -9.65 15.73 -1.68
N MET A 172 -8.81 16.01 -0.68
CA MET A 172 -8.43 17.38 -0.31
C MET A 172 -7.65 18.06 -1.43
N ALA A 173 -6.72 17.34 -2.08
CA ALA A 173 -5.92 17.88 -3.18
C ALA A 173 -6.73 18.10 -4.46
N LEU A 174 -7.78 17.29 -4.69
CA LEU A 174 -8.62 17.31 -5.89
C LEU A 174 -9.93 18.09 -5.71
N HIS A 175 -10.26 18.47 -4.47
CA HIS A 175 -11.54 19.07 -4.10
C HIS A 175 -12.77 18.23 -4.50
N ARG A 176 -12.62 16.90 -4.54
CA ARG A 176 -13.69 15.93 -4.85
C ARG A 176 -13.32 14.54 -4.33
N PRO A 177 -14.30 13.68 -3.99
CA PRO A 177 -14.00 12.30 -3.59
C PRO A 177 -13.40 11.49 -4.75
N VAL A 178 -12.64 10.46 -4.39
CA VAL A 178 -12.04 9.49 -5.30
C VAL A 178 -12.69 8.13 -5.07
N ASP A 179 -13.01 7.41 -6.15
CA ASP A 179 -13.46 6.02 -6.08
C ASP A 179 -12.30 5.14 -5.59
N ARG A 180 -12.36 4.70 -4.33
CA ARG A 180 -11.29 3.92 -3.70
C ARG A 180 -11.10 2.58 -4.37
N GLN A 181 -12.17 1.95 -4.86
CA GLN A 181 -12.09 0.63 -5.47
C GLN A 181 -11.39 0.72 -6.82
N GLN A 182 -11.80 1.65 -7.67
CA GLN A 182 -11.13 1.88 -8.96
C GLN A 182 -9.67 2.32 -8.75
N PHE A 183 -9.41 3.20 -7.78
CA PHE A 183 -8.05 3.64 -7.47
C PHE A 183 -7.17 2.49 -6.97
N ALA A 184 -7.70 1.60 -6.12
CA ALA A 184 -6.98 0.41 -5.66
C ALA A 184 -6.60 -0.51 -6.84
N VAL A 185 -7.48 -0.69 -7.83
CA VAL A 185 -7.17 -1.46 -9.04
C VAL A 185 -5.96 -0.88 -9.76
N VAL A 186 -5.98 0.43 -10.06
CA VAL A 186 -4.88 1.07 -10.82
C VAL A 186 -3.57 1.04 -10.03
N VAL A 187 -3.62 1.28 -8.72
CA VAL A 187 -2.44 1.19 -7.84
C VAL A 187 -1.83 -0.21 -7.89
N LEU A 188 -2.64 -1.25 -7.69
CA LEU A 188 -2.16 -2.64 -7.71
C LEU A 188 -1.64 -3.06 -9.09
N GLN A 189 -2.28 -2.62 -10.18
CA GLN A 189 -1.79 -2.89 -11.55
C GLN A 189 -0.42 -2.27 -11.80
N ASN A 190 -0.21 -1.02 -11.38
CA ASN A 190 1.09 -0.38 -11.55
C ASN A 190 2.15 -1.04 -10.67
N LEU A 191 1.82 -1.38 -9.41
CA LEU A 191 2.70 -2.12 -8.52
C LEU A 191 3.10 -3.46 -9.16
N ASP A 192 2.16 -4.26 -9.64
CA ASP A 192 2.45 -5.55 -10.28
C ASP A 192 3.42 -5.41 -11.46
N ARG A 193 3.08 -4.51 -12.39
CA ARG A 193 3.88 -4.23 -13.60
C ARG A 193 5.31 -3.82 -13.25
N THR A 194 5.46 -2.85 -12.34
CA THR A 194 6.77 -2.29 -11.99
C THR A 194 7.58 -3.22 -11.09
N TYR A 195 6.92 -4.04 -10.26
CA TYR A 195 7.56 -5.10 -9.48
C TYR A 195 8.21 -6.12 -10.42
N HIS A 196 7.46 -6.60 -11.41
CA HIS A 196 7.99 -7.51 -12.41
C HIS A 196 9.18 -6.93 -13.16
N ALA A 197 9.10 -5.68 -13.60
CA ALA A 197 10.19 -5.03 -14.33
C ALA A 197 11.50 -4.93 -13.52
N ARG A 198 11.41 -4.85 -12.18
CA ARG A 198 12.56 -4.58 -11.30
C ARG A 198 13.09 -5.81 -10.54
N PHE A 199 12.22 -6.75 -10.20
CA PHE A 199 12.53 -7.84 -9.26
C PHE A 199 12.26 -9.23 -9.82
N ALA A 200 11.51 -9.38 -10.92
CA ALA A 200 11.36 -10.67 -11.56
C ALA A 200 12.69 -11.11 -12.19
N PRO A 201 13.00 -12.42 -12.21
CA PRO A 201 14.16 -12.90 -12.94
C PRO A 201 14.05 -12.50 -14.41
N LYS A 202 15.07 -11.81 -14.93
CA LYS A 202 15.24 -11.66 -16.38
C LYS A 202 15.32 -13.08 -16.95
N ARG A 203 14.44 -13.38 -17.91
CA ARG A 203 14.51 -14.62 -18.68
C ARG A 203 15.80 -14.65 -19.49
#